data_AF-A0A937WXU9-F1
#
_entry.id   AF-A0A937WXU9-F1
#
_cell.length_a   1.000
_cell.length_b   1.000
_cell.length_c   1.000
_cell.angle_alpha   90.00
_cell.angle_beta   90.00
_cell.angle_gamma   90.00
#
_symmetry.space_group_name_H-M   'P 1'
#
loop_
_entity.id
_entity.type
_entity.pdbx_description
1 polymer ?
#
loop_
_entity_poly.entity_id
_entity_poly.type
_entity_poly.pdbx_seq_one_letter_code
_entity_poly.pdbx_strand_id
1 'polypeptide(L)'
;MDKNRRTGLTAGLTPRAVVIGGLLSVALAIWVCHSSYIARSSVLTITHLPIATLFPFILTVFVLNGALRRWWPAKALTPQERILIFLIVFTASALPGWAFTTYWIAVPSMPYYFASTENQWAELFFHTLPTWLVVQDANSTVKWFYEGLPPGKSVSWIF
;
A
#
# COMPACT_ATOMS: atom_id res chain seq x y z
N MET A 1 17.52 -3.64 40.26
CA MET A 1 17.22 -3.02 38.94
C MET A 1 16.64 -4.10 38.05
N ASP A 2 15.34 -4.05 37.77
CA ASP A 2 14.63 -5.04 36.96
C ASP A 2 14.88 -4.76 35.46
N LYS A 3 15.62 -5.66 34.79
CA LYS A 3 16.03 -5.54 33.38
C LYS A 3 14.88 -5.76 32.38
N ASN A 4 13.67 -6.13 32.83
CA ASN A 4 12.60 -6.61 31.95
C ASN A 4 11.36 -5.70 31.84
N ARG A 5 11.35 -4.51 32.42
CA ARG A 5 10.27 -3.55 32.18
C ARG A 5 10.38 -2.93 30.79
N ARG A 6 9.73 -3.54 29.80
CA ARG A 6 9.43 -2.87 28.52
C ARG A 6 8.55 -1.65 28.81
N THR A 7 9.08 -0.45 28.61
CA THR A 7 8.37 0.82 28.78
C THR A 7 7.89 1.34 27.41
N GLY A 8 6.68 1.91 27.35
CA GLY A 8 6.13 2.53 26.14
C GLY A 8 5.65 1.54 25.06
N LEU A 9 5.81 1.91 23.77
CA LEU A 9 5.39 1.13 22.59
C LEU A 9 5.95 -0.30 22.56
N THR A 10 7.14 -0.52 23.10
CA THR A 10 7.78 -1.85 23.16
C THR A 10 6.99 -2.85 24.02
N ALA A 11 6.20 -2.36 24.98
CA ALA A 11 5.27 -3.19 25.75
C ALA A 11 4.06 -3.65 24.92
N GLY A 12 3.74 -2.92 23.85
CA GLY A 12 2.70 -3.28 22.89
C GLY A 12 3.16 -4.23 21.79
N LEU A 13 4.47 -4.46 21.65
CA LEU A 13 5.06 -5.38 20.67
C LEU A 13 4.84 -6.84 21.08
N THR A 14 3.61 -7.29 20.89
CA THR A 14 3.18 -8.67 21.11
C THR A 14 2.92 -9.35 19.77
N PRO A 15 3.20 -10.66 19.63
CA PRO A 15 2.93 -11.38 18.40
C PRO A 15 1.47 -11.26 17.94
N ARG A 16 0.52 -11.24 18.89
CA ARG A 16 -0.90 -11.06 18.58
C ARG A 16 -1.20 -9.70 17.96
N ALA A 17 -0.62 -8.62 18.46
CA ALA A 17 -0.83 -7.28 17.92
C ALA A 17 -0.26 -7.16 16.49
N VAL A 18 0.91 -7.76 16.26
CA VAL A 18 1.54 -7.83 14.94
C VAL A 18 0.68 -8.63 13.96
N VAL A 19 0.18 -9.80 14.36
CA VAL A 19 -0.69 -10.64 13.51
C VAL A 19 -2.01 -9.92 13.20
N ILE A 20 -2.67 -9.33 14.20
CA ILE A 20 -3.93 -8.59 13.98
C ILE A 20 -3.69 -7.40 13.05
N GLY A 21 -2.66 -6.59 13.32
CA GLY A 21 -2.29 -5.47 12.45
C GLY A 21 -2.00 -5.92 11.02
N GLY A 22 -1.20 -6.97 10.85
CA GLY A 22 -0.85 -7.51 9.53
C GLY A 22 -2.04 -8.03 8.75
N LEU A 23 -2.96 -8.78 9.38
CA LEU A 23 -4.18 -9.26 8.73
C LEU A 23 -5.08 -8.09 8.30
N LEU A 24 -5.22 -7.07 9.14
CA LEU A 24 -5.96 -5.85 8.80
C LEU A 24 -5.30 -5.09 7.65
N SER A 25 -3.96 -5.00 7.62
CA SER A 25 -3.22 -4.40 6.52
C SER A 25 -3.43 -5.12 5.19
N VAL A 26 -3.45 -6.46 5.18
CA VAL A 26 -3.73 -7.25 3.98
C VAL A 26 -5.17 -7.01 3.50
N ALA A 27 -6.15 -7.11 4.41
CA ALA A 27 -7.55 -6.86 4.08
C ALA A 27 -7.75 -5.42 3.56
N LEU A 28 -7.04 -4.46 4.16
CA LEU A 28 -7.05 -3.07 3.75
C LEU A 28 -6.49 -2.87 2.34
N ALA A 29 -5.34 -3.49 2.03
CA ALA A 29 -4.75 -3.40 0.70
C ALA A 29 -5.70 -3.90 -0.38
N ILE A 30 -6.34 -5.05 -0.15
CA ILE A 30 -7.35 -5.62 -1.06
C ILE A 30 -8.52 -4.65 -1.23
N TRP A 31 -9.05 -4.11 -0.12
CA TRP A 31 -10.16 -3.16 -0.14
C TRP A 31 -9.82 -1.90 -0.93
N VAL A 32 -8.65 -1.29 -0.66
CA VAL A 32 -8.20 -0.06 -1.33
C VAL A 32 -8.10 -0.31 -2.83
N CYS A 33 -7.36 -1.34 -3.27
CA CYS A 33 -7.21 -1.65 -4.68
C CYS A 33 -8.56 -1.93 -5.36
N HIS A 34 -9.43 -2.71 -4.73
CA HIS A 34 -10.77 -2.97 -5.26
C HIS A 34 -11.59 -1.67 -5.39
N SER A 35 -11.59 -0.83 -4.34
CA SER A 35 -12.36 0.41 -4.32
C SER A 35 -11.91 1.40 -5.40
N SER A 36 -10.60 1.52 -5.63
CA SER A 36 -10.02 2.47 -6.58
C SER A 36 -10.14 2.00 -8.03
N TYR A 37 -9.85 0.73 -8.30
CA TYR A 37 -9.71 0.24 -9.69
C TYR A 37 -10.96 -0.45 -10.24
N ILE A 38 -11.73 -1.14 -9.38
CA ILE A 38 -12.93 -1.88 -9.81
C ILE A 38 -14.18 -1.05 -9.55
N ALA A 39 -14.38 -0.63 -8.31
CA ALA A 39 -15.59 0.12 -7.92
C ALA A 39 -15.57 1.59 -8.39
N ARG A 40 -14.41 2.10 -8.85
CA ARG A 40 -14.19 3.51 -9.26
C ARG A 40 -14.73 4.50 -8.22
N SER A 41 -14.57 4.16 -6.94
CA SER A 41 -15.03 4.98 -5.82
C SER A 41 -14.06 6.11 -5.51
N SER A 42 -14.46 7.02 -4.63
CA SER A 42 -13.59 8.07 -4.11
C SER A 42 -12.34 7.48 -3.46
N VAL A 43 -11.19 8.14 -3.65
CA VAL A 43 -9.90 7.60 -3.20
C VAL A 43 -9.80 7.62 -1.68
N LEU A 44 -9.96 6.45 -1.06
CA LEU A 44 -10.01 6.26 0.39
C LEU A 44 -8.70 6.57 1.13
N THR A 45 -7.60 6.77 0.39
CA THR A 45 -6.24 6.93 0.90
C THR A 45 -5.70 8.36 0.85
N ILE A 46 -6.39 9.32 0.20
CA ILE A 46 -5.89 10.71 0.00
C ILE A 46 -6.46 11.63 1.09
N THR A 47 -6.29 11.27 2.36
CA THR A 47 -6.58 12.17 3.49
C THR A 47 -5.50 12.02 4.55
N HIS A 48 -5.23 13.07 5.34
CA HIS A 48 -4.23 13.05 6.41
C HIS A 48 -4.50 11.97 7.48
N LEU A 49 -5.77 11.55 7.60
CA LEU A 49 -6.19 10.40 8.37
C LEU A 49 -7.08 9.53 7.47
N PRO A 50 -6.51 8.57 6.72
CA PRO A 50 -7.26 7.78 5.76
C PRO A 50 -8.45 7.08 6.40
N ILE A 51 -9.61 7.15 5.75
CA ILE A 51 -10.80 6.35 6.13
C ILE A 51 -10.43 4.85 6.12
N ALA A 52 -9.59 4.49 5.15
CA ALA A 52 -8.88 3.22 5.04
C ALA A 52 -8.21 2.78 6.36
N THR A 53 -7.68 3.69 7.17
CA THR A 53 -7.13 3.36 8.49
C THR A 53 -8.18 3.37 9.59
N LEU A 54 -9.02 4.40 9.61
CA LEU A 54 -9.95 4.63 10.70
C LEU A 54 -10.98 3.50 10.82
N PHE A 55 -11.53 3.05 9.69
CA PHE A 55 -12.59 2.05 9.71
C PHE A 55 -12.13 0.69 10.27
N PRO A 56 -11.03 0.07 9.80
CA PRO A 56 -10.49 -1.15 10.41
C PRO A 56 -10.08 -0.95 11.87
N PHE A 57 -9.56 0.23 12.23
CA PHE A 57 -9.18 0.51 13.60
C PHE A 57 -10.39 0.59 14.55
N ILE A 58 -11.47 1.28 14.15
CA ILE A 58 -12.72 1.34 14.91
C ILE A 58 -13.30 -0.07 15.09
N LEU A 59 -13.31 -0.90 14.05
CA LEU A 59 -13.74 -2.30 14.17
C LEU A 59 -12.88 -3.07 15.19
N THR A 60 -11.57 -2.85 15.18
CA THR A 60 -10.65 -3.48 16.14
C THR A 60 -10.95 -3.05 17.59
N VAL A 61 -11.19 -1.76 17.82
CA VAL A 61 -11.38 -1.21 19.17
C VAL A 61 -12.77 -1.54 19.74
N PHE A 62 -13.82 -1.36 18.95
CA PHE A 62 -15.19 -1.49 19.44
C PHE A 62 -15.76 -2.89 19.27
N VAL A 63 -15.48 -3.54 18.13
CA VAL A 63 -16.03 -4.88 17.86
C VAL A 63 -15.12 -5.95 18.45
N LEU A 64 -13.86 -6.05 17.99
CA LEU A 64 -12.96 -7.12 18.42
C LEU A 64 -12.63 -7.00 19.92
N ASN A 65 -12.15 -5.84 20.37
CA ASN A 65 -11.79 -5.67 21.78
C ASN A 65 -13.02 -5.57 22.70
N GLY A 66 -14.15 -5.05 22.23
CA GLY A 66 -15.42 -5.08 22.97
C GLY A 66 -15.90 -6.50 23.22
N ALA A 67 -15.92 -7.34 22.16
CA ALA A 67 -16.21 -8.77 22.23
C ALA A 67 -15.26 -9.51 23.18
N LEU A 68 -13.95 -9.28 23.05
CA LEU A 68 -12.94 -9.88 23.93
C LEU A 68 -13.19 -9.50 25.39
N ARG A 69 -13.47 -8.23 25.70
CA ARG A 69 -13.80 -7.81 27.07
C ARG A 69 -15.05 -8.47 27.62
N ARG A 70 -16.07 -8.69 26.78
CA ARG A 70 -17.36 -9.25 27.19
C ARG A 70 -17.31 -10.75 27.48
N TRP A 71 -16.54 -11.51 26.70
CA TRP A 71 -16.51 -12.97 26.76
C TRP A 71 -15.20 -13.56 27.30
N TRP A 72 -14.06 -12.88 27.10
CA TRP A 72 -12.74 -13.32 27.56
C TRP A 72 -11.91 -12.13 28.09
N PRO A 73 -12.28 -11.54 29.24
CA PRO A 73 -11.66 -10.30 29.74
C PRO A 73 -10.13 -10.41 29.90
N ALA A 74 -9.62 -11.60 30.23
CA ALA A 74 -8.18 -11.87 30.32
C ALA A 74 -7.42 -11.75 28.97
N LYS A 75 -8.13 -11.87 27.85
CA LYS A 75 -7.57 -11.75 26.49
C LYS A 75 -7.76 -10.37 25.86
N ALA A 76 -8.36 -9.41 26.57
CA ALA A 76 -8.54 -8.05 26.08
C ALA A 76 -7.21 -7.42 25.62
N LEU A 77 -7.29 -6.59 24.58
CA LEU A 77 -6.13 -5.88 24.06
C LEU A 77 -5.71 -4.79 25.04
N THR A 78 -4.41 -4.68 25.27
CA THR A 78 -3.86 -3.61 26.09
C THR A 78 -3.92 -2.28 25.34
N PRO A 79 -3.85 -1.12 26.03
CA PRO A 79 -3.72 0.17 25.37
C PRO A 79 -2.55 0.22 24.38
N GLN A 80 -1.40 -0.37 24.74
CA GLN A 80 -0.19 -0.36 23.92
C GLN A 80 -0.36 -1.19 22.64
N GLU A 81 -1.06 -2.33 22.72
CA GLU A 81 -1.33 -3.17 21.54
C GLU A 81 -2.27 -2.50 20.56
N ARG A 82 -3.29 -1.79 21.06
CA ARG A 82 -4.21 -1.03 20.19
C ARG A 82 -3.49 0.09 19.46
N ILE A 83 -2.58 0.79 20.14
CA ILE A 83 -1.72 1.81 19.50
C ILE A 83 -0.82 1.16 18.44
N LEU A 84 -0.21 0.01 18.72
CA LEU A 84 0.63 -0.67 17.74
C LEU A 84 -0.18 -1.11 16.51
N ILE A 85 -1.36 -1.71 16.71
CA ILE A 85 -2.24 -2.11 15.61
C ILE A 85 -2.62 -0.88 14.76
N PHE A 86 -2.97 0.23 15.41
CA PHE A 86 -3.25 1.49 14.71
C PHE A 86 -2.08 1.93 13.83
N LEU A 87 -0.86 1.94 14.38
CA LEU A 87 0.33 2.34 13.63
C LEU A 87 0.59 1.43 12.43
N ILE A 88 0.48 0.11 12.60
CA ILE A 88 0.64 -0.86 11.51
C ILE A 88 -0.37 -0.60 10.39
N VAL A 89 -1.64 -0.46 10.73
CA VAL A 89 -2.72 -0.22 9.75
C VAL A 89 -2.56 1.16 9.10
N PHE A 90 -2.20 2.18 9.88
CA PHE A 90 -2.00 3.55 9.39
C PHE A 90 -0.89 3.61 8.35
N THR A 91 0.28 3.04 8.65
CA THR A 91 1.38 2.94 7.68
C THR A 91 0.97 2.13 6.45
N ALA A 92 0.27 1.02 6.65
CA ALA A 92 -0.19 0.18 5.54
C ALA A 92 -1.26 0.85 4.66
N SER A 93 -1.99 1.84 5.15
CA SER A 93 -3.01 2.54 4.36
C SER A 93 -2.41 3.42 3.25
N ALA A 94 -1.17 3.87 3.41
CA ALA A 94 -0.52 4.80 2.48
C ALA A 94 0.07 4.13 1.24
N LEU A 95 0.44 2.85 1.34
CA LEU A 95 1.25 2.17 0.31
C LEU A 95 0.43 1.59 -0.86
N PRO A 96 -0.62 0.76 -0.65
CA PRO A 96 -1.23 -0.04 -1.71
C PRO A 96 -1.96 0.78 -2.77
N GLY A 97 -2.52 1.92 -2.38
CA GLY A 97 -3.14 2.85 -3.31
C GLY A 97 -2.08 3.61 -4.12
N TRP A 98 -2.19 4.93 -4.14
CA TRP A 98 -1.40 5.81 -5.00
C TRP A 98 0.11 5.55 -5.03
N ALA A 99 0.74 5.32 -3.88
CA ALA A 99 2.19 5.16 -3.81
C ALA A 99 2.69 3.95 -4.63
N PHE A 100 2.02 2.81 -4.53
CA PHE A 100 2.44 1.61 -5.26
C PHE A 100 1.77 1.50 -6.63
N THR A 101 0.43 1.52 -6.66
CA THR A 101 -0.30 1.21 -7.89
C THR A 101 -0.22 2.31 -8.95
N THR A 102 -0.04 3.57 -8.55
CA THR A 102 0.14 4.69 -9.50
C THR A 102 1.62 5.01 -9.69
N TYR A 103 2.33 5.38 -8.63
CA TYR A 103 3.72 5.86 -8.79
C TYR A 103 4.69 4.73 -9.11
N TRP A 104 4.69 3.67 -8.31
CA TRP A 104 5.70 2.61 -8.47
C TRP A 104 5.62 1.91 -9.83
N ILE A 105 4.40 1.71 -10.36
CA ILE A 105 4.21 1.07 -11.66
C ILE A 105 4.42 2.07 -12.82
N ALA A 106 3.84 3.27 -12.75
CA ALA A 106 3.85 4.18 -13.90
C ALA A 106 5.15 4.99 -14.02
N VAL A 107 5.74 5.44 -12.91
CA VAL A 107 6.90 6.36 -12.95
C VAL A 107 8.08 5.75 -13.72
N PRO A 108 8.45 4.47 -13.54
CA PRO A 108 9.52 3.86 -14.33
C PRO A 108 9.26 3.84 -15.84
N SER A 109 8.00 3.85 -16.30
CA SER A 109 7.65 3.84 -17.72
C SER A 109 7.45 5.24 -18.32
N MET A 110 7.28 6.27 -17.49
CA MET A 110 7.01 7.65 -17.95
C MET A 110 8.09 8.21 -18.89
N PRO A 111 9.40 8.07 -18.63
CA PRO A 111 10.42 8.69 -19.47
C PRO A 111 10.31 8.28 -20.93
N TYR A 112 10.08 6.99 -21.20
CA TYR A 112 9.94 6.48 -22.58
C TYR A 112 8.58 6.78 -23.20
N TYR A 113 7.50 6.79 -22.41
CA TYR A 113 6.16 7.08 -22.95
C TYR A 113 5.97 8.55 -23.32
N PHE A 114 6.49 9.47 -22.49
CA PHE A 114 6.27 10.90 -22.64
C PHE A 114 7.41 11.64 -23.36
N ALA A 115 8.48 10.93 -23.77
CA ALA A 115 9.54 11.55 -24.58
C ALA A 115 8.98 12.00 -25.92
N SER A 116 9.28 13.25 -26.29
CA SER A 116 8.87 13.84 -27.57
C SER A 116 10.00 14.68 -28.16
N THR A 117 9.89 15.02 -29.44
CA THR A 117 10.85 15.90 -30.12
C THR A 117 10.91 17.29 -29.51
N GLU A 118 9.81 17.76 -28.93
CA GLU A 118 9.69 19.09 -28.32
C GLU A 118 10.36 19.16 -26.94
N ASN A 119 10.29 18.09 -26.15
CA ASN A 119 10.89 18.07 -24.81
C ASN A 119 12.34 17.56 -24.80
N GLN A 120 12.78 16.89 -25.87
CA GLN A 120 14.16 16.42 -26.08
C GLN A 120 14.67 15.52 -24.94
N TRP A 121 13.78 14.86 -24.20
CA TRP A 121 14.18 14.07 -23.02
C TRP A 121 15.12 12.91 -23.35
N ALA A 122 14.94 12.30 -24.53
CA ALA A 122 15.78 11.22 -25.00
C ALA A 122 17.25 11.65 -25.12
N GLU A 123 17.51 12.85 -25.64
CA GLU A 123 18.85 13.38 -25.85
C GLU A 123 19.44 13.90 -24.54
N LEU A 124 18.63 14.62 -23.76
CA LEU A 124 19.08 15.33 -22.56
C LEU A 124 19.27 14.44 -21.33
N PHE A 125 18.44 13.40 -21.14
CA PHE A 125 18.37 12.69 -19.85
C PHE A 125 18.58 11.18 -19.95
N PHE A 126 18.25 10.51 -21.07
CA PHE A 126 18.26 9.04 -21.10
C PHE A 126 19.65 8.44 -20.85
N HIS A 127 20.72 9.15 -21.18
CA HIS A 127 22.09 8.72 -20.90
C HIS A 127 22.44 8.76 -19.40
N THR A 128 21.70 9.52 -18.59
CA THR A 128 21.88 9.61 -17.13
C THR A 128 20.93 8.68 -16.34
N LEU A 129 19.89 8.18 -17.00
CA LEU A 129 18.89 7.32 -16.36
C LEU A 129 19.46 5.90 -16.17
N PRO A 130 19.50 5.38 -14.94
CA PRO A 130 19.95 4.02 -14.71
C PRO A 130 18.98 3.02 -15.36
N THR A 131 19.54 2.04 -16.08
CA THR A 131 18.76 1.01 -16.78
C THR A 131 17.96 0.10 -15.84
N TRP A 132 18.36 0.01 -14.56
CA TRP A 132 17.63 -0.72 -13.54
C TRP A 132 16.43 0.04 -12.95
N LEU A 133 16.36 1.36 -13.17
CA LEU A 133 15.32 2.23 -12.59
C LEU A 133 14.17 2.49 -13.56
N VAL A 134 14.43 2.43 -14.87
CA VAL A 134 13.50 2.84 -15.92
C VAL A 134 13.15 1.65 -16.80
N VAL A 135 11.86 1.52 -17.12
CA VAL A 135 11.37 0.50 -18.06
C VAL A 135 11.61 1.01 -19.48
N GLN A 136 12.49 0.32 -20.19
CA GLN A 136 12.78 0.63 -21.59
C GLN A 136 11.62 0.18 -22.49
N ASP A 137 11.29 0.98 -23.51
CA ASP A 137 10.22 0.63 -24.46
C ASP A 137 10.70 -0.38 -25.51
N ALA A 138 10.99 -1.61 -25.06
CA ALA A 138 11.23 -2.72 -25.97
C ALA A 138 9.90 -3.14 -26.61
N ASN A 139 9.85 -3.21 -27.95
CA ASN A 139 8.71 -3.72 -28.71
C ASN A 139 7.35 -3.02 -28.41
N SER A 140 7.37 -1.71 -28.12
CA SER A 140 6.15 -0.93 -27.80
C SER A 140 5.43 -1.36 -26.51
N THR A 141 6.11 -2.07 -25.61
CA THR A 141 5.54 -2.55 -24.35
C THR A 141 5.07 -1.40 -23.45
N VAL A 142 5.85 -0.33 -23.36
CA VAL A 142 5.48 0.86 -22.57
C VAL A 142 4.27 1.53 -23.21
N LYS A 143 4.25 1.66 -24.54
CA LYS A 143 3.09 2.20 -25.26
C LYS A 143 1.81 1.40 -25.00
N TRP A 144 1.88 0.07 -25.07
CA TRP A 144 0.71 -0.80 -24.79
C TRP A 144 0.28 -0.77 -23.32
N PHE A 145 1.18 -0.49 -22.38
CA PHE A 145 0.82 -0.29 -20.97
C PHE A 145 -0.10 0.93 -20.78
N TYR A 146 0.15 2.03 -21.50
CA TYR A 146 -0.67 3.25 -21.39
C TYR A 146 -1.89 3.26 -22.32
N GLU A 147 -1.74 2.80 -23.57
CA GLU A 147 -2.79 2.87 -24.59
C GLU A 147 -3.68 1.62 -24.64
N GLY A 148 -3.28 0.55 -23.94
CA GLY A 148 -3.91 -0.76 -23.99
C GLY A 148 -3.32 -1.67 -25.07
N LEU A 149 -3.63 -2.96 -24.98
CA LEU A 149 -3.16 -3.92 -25.98
C LEU A 149 -3.87 -3.73 -27.32
N PRO A 150 -3.14 -3.80 -28.45
CA PRO A 150 -3.74 -3.83 -29.77
C PRO A 150 -4.68 -5.03 -29.95
N PRO A 151 -5.74 -4.91 -30.76
CA PRO A 151 -6.62 -6.03 -31.10
C PRO A 151 -5.83 -7.23 -31.65
N GLY A 152 -6.12 -8.43 -31.14
CA GLY A 152 -5.47 -9.68 -31.59
C GLY A 152 -4.07 -9.93 -31.03
N LYS A 153 -3.54 -9.05 -30.17
CA LYS A 153 -2.30 -9.30 -29.41
C LYS A 153 -2.64 -9.82 -28.02
N SER A 154 -1.88 -10.80 -27.55
CA SER A 154 -1.94 -11.31 -26.17
C SER A 154 -0.77 -10.78 -25.36
N VAL A 155 -0.99 -10.56 -24.05
CA VAL A 155 0.11 -10.30 -23.11
C VAL A 155 1.03 -11.52 -23.10
N SER A 156 2.30 -11.33 -23.45
CA SER A 156 3.32 -12.37 -23.29
C SER A 156 3.71 -12.42 -21.81
N TRP A 157 3.25 -13.44 -21.09
CA TRP A 157 3.60 -13.68 -19.68
C TRP A 157 4.98 -14.31 -19.49
N ILE A 158 5.72 -14.51 -20.58
CA ILE A 158 7.03 -15.15 -20.57
C ILE A 158 8.08 -14.05 -20.40
N PHE A 159 8.81 -14.12 -19.28
CA PHE A 159 9.94 -13.26 -18.92
C PHE A 159 11.25 -13.81 -19.49
#